data_AF-A0A428VY02-F1
#
_entry.id   AF-A0A428VY02-F1
#
_cell.length_a   1.000
_cell.length_b   1.000
_cell.length_c   1.000
_cell.angle_alpha   90.00
_cell.angle_beta   90.00
_cell.angle_gamma   90.00
#
_symmetry.space_group_name_H-M   'P 1'
#
loop_
_entity.id
_entity.type
_entity.pdbx_description
1 polymer ?
#
loop_
_entity_poly.entity_id
_entity_poly.type
_entity_poly.pdbx_seq_one_letter_code
_entity_poly.pdbx_strand_id
1 'polypeptide(L)'
;MMVQREGENLDSWLSTVESDEQPELHSFAIGIRRDHAAVTAGLTLPSSSGKVEGNVNRIKAIKRQMYGRAKLDLLRKRVILA
;
A
#
# COMPACT_ATOMS: atom_id res chain seq x y z
N MET A 1 -8.07 -7.79 4.39
CA MET A 1 -8.39 -6.63 5.25
C MET A 1 -7.67 -6.87 6.57
N MET A 2 -7.03 -5.86 7.16
CA MET A 2 -6.42 -6.04 8.50
C MET A 2 -7.51 -6.35 9.52
N VAL A 3 -7.34 -7.45 10.23
CA VAL A 3 -8.31 -7.96 11.21
C VAL A 3 -7.86 -7.59 12.63
N GLN A 4 -6.56 -7.55 12.87
CA GLN A 4 -5.94 -7.15 14.13
C GLN A 4 -5.49 -5.69 14.02
N ARG A 5 -6.01 -4.83 14.91
CA ARG A 5 -5.80 -3.38 14.85
C ARG A 5 -4.90 -2.91 16.00
N GLU A 6 -3.65 -3.34 15.95
CA GLU A 6 -2.66 -3.14 17.02
C GLU A 6 -1.63 -2.08 16.62
N GLY A 7 -2.11 -0.91 16.18
CA GLY A 7 -1.23 0.18 15.75
C GLY A 7 -0.32 0.71 16.86
N GLU A 8 -0.74 0.55 18.12
CA GLU A 8 0.04 0.87 19.31
C GLU A 8 1.33 0.07 19.44
N ASN A 9 1.38 -1.15 18.86
CA ASN A 9 2.56 -2.01 18.93
C ASN A 9 3.63 -1.63 17.89
N LEU A 10 3.31 -0.72 16.95
CA LEU A 10 4.19 -0.36 15.84
C LEU A 10 5.53 0.21 16.30
N ASP A 11 5.53 1.11 17.29
CA ASP A 11 6.76 1.74 17.76
C ASP A 11 7.70 0.76 18.45
N SER A 12 7.16 -0.14 19.26
CA SER A 12 7.95 -1.21 19.89
C SER A 12 8.61 -2.08 18.82
N TRP A 13 7.86 -2.47 17.79
CA TRP A 13 8.38 -3.29 16.71
C TRP A 13 9.46 -2.56 15.90
N LEU A 14 9.26 -1.29 15.57
CA LEU A 14 10.27 -0.48 14.86
C LEU A 14 11.57 -0.37 15.66
N SER A 15 11.48 -0.11 16.97
CA SER A 15 12.65 -0.04 17.84
C SER A 15 13.40 -1.38 17.93
N THR A 16 12.69 -2.51 17.93
CA THR A 16 13.35 -3.83 17.86
C THR A 16 14.11 -4.00 16.54
N VAL A 17 13.47 -3.73 15.40
CA VAL A 17 14.09 -3.88 14.07
C VAL A 17 15.31 -2.96 13.90
N GLU A 18 15.22 -1.72 14.37
CA GLU A 18 16.31 -0.74 14.33
C GLU A 18 17.52 -1.16 15.19
N SER A 19 17.30 -1.97 16.22
CA SER A 19 18.33 -2.44 17.15
C SER A 19 18.93 -3.81 16.77
N ASP A 20 18.25 -4.56 15.91
CA ASP A 20 18.63 -5.92 15.52
C ASP A 20 19.58 -5.92 14.31
N GLU A 21 20.30 -7.02 14.10
CA GLU A 21 21.21 -7.26 12.98
C GLU A 21 20.45 -7.72 11.72
N GLN A 22 19.34 -7.05 11.41
CA GLN A 22 18.52 -7.29 10.22
C GLN A 22 18.60 -6.11 9.24
N PRO A 23 19.75 -5.92 8.55
CA PRO A 23 19.98 -4.77 7.70
C PRO A 23 18.98 -4.64 6.54
N GLU A 24 18.42 -5.76 6.08
CA GLU A 24 17.39 -5.79 5.04
C GLU A 24 16.10 -5.07 5.47
N LEU A 25 15.76 -5.13 6.77
CA LEU A 25 14.56 -4.50 7.32
C LEU A 25 14.78 -3.05 7.76
N HIS A 26 16.02 -2.62 7.97
CA HIS A 26 16.31 -1.23 8.39
C HIS A 26 15.79 -0.21 7.38
N SER A 27 15.99 -0.46 6.07
CA SER A 27 15.48 0.44 5.02
C SER A 27 13.95 0.54 5.02
N PHE A 28 13.27 -0.56 5.35
CA PHE A 28 11.81 -0.62 5.48
C PHE A 28 11.33 0.11 6.73
N ALA A 29 11.98 -0.09 7.87
CA ALA A 29 11.68 0.62 9.12
C ALA A 29 11.84 2.13 8.96
N ILE A 30 12.91 2.59 8.28
CA ILE A 30 13.10 4.00 7.94
C ILE A 30 11.95 4.54 7.09
N GLY A 31 11.47 3.75 6.12
CA GLY A 31 10.31 4.10 5.31
C GLY A 31 9.05 4.27 6.15
N ILE A 32 8.77 3.31 7.05
CA ILE A 32 7.64 3.38 7.97
C ILE A 32 7.75 4.60 8.89
N ARG A 33 8.94 4.90 9.43
CA ARG A 33 9.16 6.08 10.29
C ARG A 33 8.80 7.38 9.58
N ARG A 34 9.08 7.51 8.27
CA ARG A 34 8.69 8.70 7.49
C ARG A 34 7.19 8.84 7.34
N ASP A 35 6.48 7.72 7.18
CA ASP A 35 5.02 7.68 6.99
C ASP A 35 4.27 7.26 8.28
N HIS A 36 4.90 7.41 9.45
CA HIS A 36 4.46 6.79 10.71
C HIS A 36 3.00 7.05 11.05
N ALA A 37 2.55 8.30 10.97
CA ALA A 37 1.17 8.66 11.27
C ALA A 37 0.17 7.94 10.34
N ALA A 38 0.49 7.83 9.05
CA ALA A 38 -0.35 7.17 8.07
C ALA A 38 -0.37 5.65 8.28
N VAL A 39 0.79 5.05 8.58
CA VAL A 39 0.89 3.62 8.87
C VAL A 39 0.14 3.28 10.16
N THR A 40 0.36 4.01 11.25
CA THR A 40 -0.36 3.83 12.52
C THR A 40 -1.87 3.94 12.32
N ALA A 41 -2.35 4.94 11.57
CA ALA A 41 -3.77 5.05 11.23
C ALA A 41 -4.28 3.84 10.44
N GLY A 42 -3.49 3.34 9.47
CA GLY A 42 -3.80 2.14 8.70
C GLY A 42 -3.86 0.85 9.54
N LEU A 43 -3.04 0.77 10.59
CA LEU A 43 -3.05 -0.34 11.55
C LEU A 43 -4.14 -0.19 12.62
N THR A 44 -4.67 1.01 12.88
CA THR A 44 -5.59 1.26 14.01
C THR A 44 -7.05 1.41 13.58
N LEU A 45 -7.31 2.02 12.43
CA LEU A 45 -8.66 2.39 12.01
C LEU A 45 -9.39 1.21 11.32
N PRO A 46 -10.74 1.19 11.34
CA PRO A 46 -11.51 0.18 10.60
C PRO A 46 -11.51 0.43 9.08
N SER A 47 -11.13 1.63 8.65
CA SER A 47 -11.03 2.00 7.24
C SER A 47 -9.85 1.29 6.56
N SER A 48 -10.04 0.88 5.31
CA SER A 48 -8.98 0.29 4.50
C SER A 48 -8.92 0.89 3.09
N SER A 49 -7.73 0.91 2.51
CA SER A 49 -7.50 1.31 1.12
C SER A 49 -7.96 0.26 0.10
N GLY A 50 -8.52 -0.89 0.53
CA GLY A 50 -8.78 -2.04 -0.34
C GLY A 50 -9.69 -1.72 -1.54
N LYS A 51 -10.70 -0.84 -1.38
CA LYS A 51 -11.53 -0.40 -2.51
C LYS A 51 -10.74 0.42 -3.53
N VAL A 52 -9.85 1.29 -3.05
CA VAL A 52 -8.99 2.13 -3.89
C VAL A 52 -7.97 1.26 -4.62
N GLU A 53 -7.30 0.37 -3.89
CA GLU A 53 -6.33 -0.58 -4.45
C GLU A 53 -6.97 -1.52 -5.47
N GLY A 54 -8.18 -2.00 -5.22
CA GLY A 54 -8.94 -2.81 -6.17
C GLY A 54 -9.20 -2.08 -7.48
N ASN A 55 -9.63 -0.81 -7.40
CA ASN A 55 -9.80 0.03 -8.58
C ASN A 55 -8.48 0.25 -9.34
N VAL A 56 -7.39 0.53 -8.61
CA VAL A 56 -6.05 0.68 -9.21
C VAL A 56 -5.62 -0.62 -9.90
N ASN A 57 -5.85 -1.77 -9.27
CA ASN A 57 -5.51 -3.07 -9.85
C ASN A 57 -6.34 -3.37 -11.12
N ARG A 58 -7.65 -3.07 -11.11
CA ARG A 58 -8.52 -3.18 -12.29
C ARG A 58 -7.99 -2.32 -13.45
N ILE A 59 -7.64 -1.07 -13.18
CA ILE A 59 -7.07 -0.16 -14.20
C ILE A 59 -5.75 -0.71 -14.73
N LYS A 60 -4.85 -1.17 -13.85
CA LYS A 60 -3.57 -1.78 -14.23
C LYS A 60 -3.79 -3.04 -15.09
N ALA A 61 -4.78 -3.87 -14.78
CA ALA A 61 -5.13 -5.06 -15.56
C ALA A 61 -5.61 -4.70 -16.96
N ILE A 62 -6.53 -3.73 -17.10
CA ILE A 62 -6.99 -3.24 -18.41
C ILE A 62 -5.83 -2.69 -19.24
N LYS A 63 -4.92 -1.90 -18.63
CA LYS A 63 -3.73 -1.40 -19.32
C LYS A 63 -2.79 -2.53 -19.77
N ARG A 64 -2.65 -3.60 -18.97
CA ARG A 64 -1.83 -4.80 -19.29
C ARG A 64 -2.42 -5.65 -20.41
N GLN A 65 -3.75 -5.78 -20.50
CA GLN A 65 -4.41 -6.44 -21.64
C GLN A 65 -4.09 -5.78 -22.99
N MET A 66 -3.67 -4.51 -22.95
CA MET A 66 -3.28 -3.72 -24.11
C MET A 66 -1.76 -3.64 -24.30
N TYR A 67 -1.00 -4.50 -23.60
CA TYR A 67 0.47 -4.53 -23.63
C TYR A 67 1.12 -3.16 -23.36
N GLY A 68 0.49 -2.35 -22.49
CA GLY A 68 0.98 -1.01 -22.15
C GLY A 68 0.76 0.06 -23.22
N ARG A 69 0.15 -0.27 -24.37
CA ARG A 69 -0.06 0.65 -25.51
C ARG A 69 -1.27 1.58 -25.36
N ALA A 70 -1.95 1.52 -24.22
CA ALA A 70 -3.09 2.38 -23.91
C ALA A 70 -2.61 3.75 -23.40
N LYS A 71 -2.55 4.75 -24.30
CA LYS A 71 -2.50 6.17 -23.91
C LYS A 71 -3.77 6.53 -23.11
N LEU A 72 -3.73 7.63 -22.36
CA LEU A 72 -4.77 8.00 -21.39
C LEU A 72 -6.19 7.98 -21.98
N ASP A 73 -6.39 8.52 -23.18
CA ASP A 73 -7.71 8.59 -23.82
C ASP A 73 -8.30 7.21 -24.09
N LEU A 74 -7.47 6.27 -24.54
CA LEU A 74 -7.87 4.90 -24.84
C LEU A 74 -8.10 4.10 -23.55
N LEU A 75 -7.24 4.28 -22.55
CA LEU A 75 -7.41 3.67 -21.24
C LEU A 75 -8.72 4.14 -20.59
N ARG A 76 -9.03 5.44 -20.66
CA ARG A 76 -10.27 6.01 -20.14
C ARG A 76 -11.50 5.37 -20.80
N LYS A 77 -11.52 5.29 -22.13
CA LYS A 77 -12.61 4.62 -22.87
C LYS A 77 -12.77 3.17 -22.42
N ARG A 78 -11.67 2.43 -22.29
CA ARG A 78 -11.69 1.03 -21.85
C ARG A 78 -12.15 0.84 -20.41
N VAL A 79 -11.85 1.76 -19.51
CA VAL A 79 -12.29 1.71 -18.11
C VAL A 79 -13.79 2.01 -17.99
N ILE A 80 -14.32 2.96 -18.78
CA ILE A 80 -15.75 3.33 -18.75
C ILE A 80 -16.62 2.24 -19.38
N LEU A 81 -16.12 1.56 -20.43
CA LEU A 81 -16.86 0.56 -21.20
C LEU A 81 -16.71 -0.88 -20.68
N ALA A 82 -15.88 -1.11 -19.65
CA ALA A 82 -15.65 -2.43 -19.05
C ALA A 82 -16.48 -2.62 -17.78
#